data_AF-A0A5K7ZLV5-F1
#
_entry.id   AF-A0A5K7ZLV5-F1
#
_cell.length_a   1.000
_cell.length_b   1.000
_cell.length_c   1.000
_cell.angle_alpha   90.00
_cell.angle_beta   90.00
_cell.angle_gamma   90.00
#
_symmetry.space_group_name_H-M   'P 1'
#
loop_
_entity.id
_entity.type
_entity.pdbx_description
1 polymer ?
#
loop_
_entity_poly.entity_id
_entity_poly.type
_entity_poly.pdbx_seq_one_letter_code
_entity_poly.pdbx_strand_id
1 'polypeptide(L)'
;MGSNTAKSTIYSRLQQSEGPGTYHWPIGLDDDYFQQLTAEKQIAKYHKGFPVLEWVKVGQRNEALDCEVYCYAAAIRAGLGRLNFKTVENEIDQRLVLQEDGRYPTEQPK
;
A
#
# COMPACT_ATOMS: atom_id res chain seq x y z
N MET A 1 -3.97 -14.06 -6.88
CA MET A 1 -4.82 -12.86 -6.73
C MET A 1 -5.27 -12.44 -8.12
N GLY A 2 -6.56 -12.14 -8.30
CA GLY A 2 -7.04 -11.58 -9.57
C GLY A 2 -6.71 -10.08 -9.64
N SER A 3 -6.32 -9.59 -10.82
CA SER A 3 -6.01 -8.16 -11.04
C SER A 3 -7.16 -7.25 -10.62
N ASN A 4 -8.41 -7.63 -10.95
CA ASN A 4 -9.60 -6.88 -10.57
C ASN A 4 -9.79 -6.76 -9.04
N THR A 5 -9.48 -7.81 -8.28
CA THR A 5 -9.57 -7.79 -6.82
C THR A 5 -8.53 -6.84 -6.22
N ALA A 6 -7.29 -6.88 -6.74
CA ALA A 6 -6.24 -5.97 -6.30
C ALA A 6 -6.62 -4.51 -6.59
N LYS A 7 -7.11 -4.22 -7.80
CA LYS A 7 -7.61 -2.89 -8.19
C LYS A 7 -8.72 -2.42 -7.25
N SER A 8 -9.74 -3.23 -6.98
CA SER A 8 -10.80 -2.86 -6.03
C SER A 8 -10.25 -2.54 -4.63
N THR A 9 -9.30 -3.32 -4.11
CA THR A 9 -8.67 -3.03 -2.81
C THR A 9 -7.85 -1.74 -2.83
N ILE A 10 -7.05 -1.51 -3.88
CA ILE A 10 -6.25 -0.29 -4.04
C ILE A 10 -7.17 0.93 -4.07
N TYR A 11 -8.21 0.93 -4.91
CA TYR A 11 -9.15 2.05 -5.01
C TYR A 11 -9.90 2.30 -3.69
N SER A 12 -10.27 1.26 -2.96
CA SER A 12 -10.89 1.40 -1.64
C SER A 12 -9.96 2.10 -0.65
N ARG A 13 -8.66 1.79 -0.68
CA ARG A 13 -7.65 2.41 0.19
C ARG A 13 -7.29 3.83 -0.22
N LEU A 14 -7.27 4.14 -1.51
CA LEU A 14 -7.03 5.50 -2.00
C LEU A 14 -8.10 6.50 -1.55
N GLN A 15 -9.30 6.02 -1.22
CA GLN A 15 -10.39 6.84 -0.68
C GLN A 15 -10.27 7.07 0.84
N GLN A 16 -9.40 6.34 1.53
CA GLN A 16 -9.19 6.50 2.96
C GLN A 16 -8.26 7.68 3.21
N SER A 17 -8.65 8.55 4.14
CA SER A 17 -7.83 9.68 4.59
C SER A 17 -7.04 9.39 5.85
N GLU A 18 -7.48 8.43 6.65
CA GLU A 18 -6.91 8.11 7.96
C GLU A 18 -7.11 6.65 8.36
N GLY A 19 -6.24 6.19 9.27
CA GLY A 19 -6.28 4.85 9.83
C GLY A 19 -5.55 3.78 9.00
N PRO A 20 -5.60 2.52 9.46
CA PRO A 20 -4.86 1.42 8.83
C PRO A 20 -5.29 1.17 7.38
N GLY A 21 -4.30 1.11 6.48
CA GLY A 21 -4.55 0.90 5.05
C GLY A 21 -4.54 2.18 4.22
N THR A 22 -4.46 3.35 4.87
CA THR A 22 -4.25 4.65 4.21
C THR A 22 -2.88 4.69 3.52
N TYR A 23 -2.83 5.34 2.35
CA TYR A 23 -1.58 5.54 1.63
C TYR A 23 -0.82 6.75 2.19
N HIS A 24 0.49 6.58 2.36
CA HIS A 24 1.41 7.68 2.65
C HIS A 24 2.23 7.97 1.40
N TRP A 25 2.30 9.24 1.03
CA TRP A 25 2.95 9.67 -0.20
C TRP A 25 4.25 10.42 0.11
N PRO A 26 5.33 10.16 -0.63
CA PRO A 26 6.53 10.99 -0.55
C PRO A 26 6.25 12.39 -1.07
N ILE A 27 6.91 13.38 -0.47
CA ILE A 27 6.81 14.78 -0.89
C ILE A 27 7.49 14.92 -2.27
N GLY A 28 6.80 15.56 -3.22
CA GLY A 28 7.36 15.90 -4.54
C GLY A 28 7.04 14.92 -5.67
N LEU A 29 6.05 14.03 -5.50
CA LEU A 29 5.51 13.27 -6.63
C LEU A 29 4.79 14.21 -7.61
N ASP A 30 4.98 13.93 -8.91
CA ASP A 30 4.29 14.64 -9.99
C ASP A 30 2.84 14.19 -10.12
N ASP A 31 1.97 15.10 -10.60
CA ASP A 31 0.56 14.86 -10.85
C ASP A 31 0.33 13.72 -11.84
N ASP A 32 1.25 13.54 -12.81
CA ASP A 32 1.20 12.43 -13.78
C ASP A 32 1.17 11.06 -13.09
N TYR A 33 1.89 10.89 -11.98
CA TYR A 33 1.86 9.64 -11.21
C TYR A 33 0.45 9.32 -10.71
N PHE A 34 -0.24 10.31 -10.15
CA PHE A 34 -1.60 10.14 -9.64
C PHE A 34 -2.63 9.95 -10.76
N GLN A 35 -2.42 10.59 -11.91
CA GLN A 35 -3.24 10.38 -13.11
C GLN A 35 -3.07 8.95 -13.63
N GLN A 36 -1.85 8.42 -13.65
CA GLN A 36 -1.57 7.04 -14.05
C GLN A 36 -2.07 6.01 -13.03
N LEU A 37 -1.97 6.30 -11.74
CA LEU A 37 -2.49 5.46 -10.66
C LEU A 37 -4.02 5.33 -10.73
N THR A 38 -4.69 6.39 -11.17
CA THR A 38 -6.15 6.46 -11.33
C THR A 38 -6.62 6.28 -12.79
N ALA A 39 -5.75 5.74 -13.65
CA ALA A 39 -5.99 5.64 -15.09
C ALA A 39 -7.03 4.60 -15.52
N GLU A 40 -7.62 3.86 -14.58
CA GLU A 40 -8.74 2.95 -14.84
C GLU A 40 -9.93 3.28 -13.96
N LYS A 41 -11.13 2.95 -14.41
CA LYS A 41 -12.34 3.11 -13.59
C LYS A 41 -13.21 1.87 -13.72
N GLN A 42 -13.83 1.50 -12.61
CA GLN A 42 -14.86 0.46 -12.62
C GLN A 42 -16.20 1.10 -12.99
N ILE A 43 -16.81 0.62 -14.06
CA ILE A 43 -18.12 1.06 -14.53
C ILE A 43 -19.10 -0.10 -14.59
N ALA A 44 -20.38 0.18 -14.34
CA ALA A 44 -21.44 -0.79 -14.55
C ALA A 44 -21.90 -0.73 -16.02
N LYS A 45 -21.68 -1.81 -16.77
CA LYS A 45 -22.26 -2.00 -18.11
C LYS A 45 -23.36 -3.04 -18.06
N TYR A 46 -24.44 -2.81 -18.79
CA TYR A 46 -25.52 -3.79 -18.89
C TYR A 46 -25.22 -4.80 -20.00
N HIS A 47 -25.19 -6.08 -19.64
CA HIS A 47 -25.09 -7.18 -20.59
C HIS A 47 -26.33 -8.07 -20.43
N LYS A 48 -27.14 -8.21 -21.50
CA LYS A 48 -28.40 -8.97 -21.50
C LYS A 48 -29.36 -8.58 -20.37
N GLY A 49 -29.42 -7.29 -20.03
CA GLY A 49 -30.29 -6.77 -18.97
C GLY A 49 -29.73 -6.85 -17.55
N PHE A 50 -28.56 -7.46 -17.35
CA PHE A 50 -27.91 -7.54 -16.04
C PHE A 50 -26.71 -6.57 -15.96
N PRO A 51 -26.54 -5.83 -14.84
CA PRO A 51 -25.37 -4.99 -14.65
C PRO A 51 -24.13 -5.86 -14.38
N VAL A 52 -23.05 -5.60 -15.13
CA VAL A 52 -21.74 -6.23 -14.99
C VAL A 52 -20.73 -5.11 -14.73
N LEU A 53 -19.90 -5.28 -13.70
CA LEU A 53 -18.82 -4.34 -13.39
C LEU A 53 -17.61 -4.65 -14.28
N GLU A 54 -17.19 -3.68 -15.06
CA GLU A 54 -16.03 -3.77 -15.96
C GLU A 54 -15.04 -2.65 -15.63
N TRP A 55 -13.74 -2.98 -15.63
CA TRP A 55 -12.67 -2.00 -15.53
C TRP A 55 -12.34 -1.46 -16.92
N VAL A 56 -12.45 -0.15 -17.09
CA VAL A 56 -12.12 0.53 -18.35
C VAL A 56 -10.97 1.49 -18.14
N LYS A 57 -10.04 1.51 -19.11
CA LYS A 57 -8.93 2.46 -19.13
C LYS A 57 -9.46 3.84 -19.57
N VAL A 58 -9.19 4.85 -18.75
CA VAL A 58 -9.60 6.25 -18.96
C VAL A 58 -8.40 7.18 -19.18
N GLY A 59 -7.18 6.76 -18.80
CA GLY A 59 -5.93 7.50 -19.01
C GLY A 59 -5.08 6.95 -20.16
N GLN A 60 -4.08 7.71 -20.60
CA GLN A 60 -3.16 7.29 -21.67
C GLN A 60 -2.19 6.21 -21.18
N ARG A 61 -1.63 6.40 -19.98
CA ARG A 61 -0.70 5.48 -19.31
C ARG A 61 -1.30 5.00 -17.99
N ASN A 62 -1.00 3.75 -17.61
CA ASN A 62 -1.48 3.09 -16.39
C ASN A 62 -0.37 2.29 -15.69
N GLU A 63 0.90 2.62 -16.00
CA GLU A 63 2.07 1.88 -15.51
C GLU A 63 2.17 1.97 -13.98
N ALA A 64 1.83 3.13 -13.41
CA ALA A 64 1.76 3.31 -11.96
C ALA A 64 0.73 2.39 -11.29
N LEU A 65 -0.48 2.27 -11.86
CA LEU A 65 -1.51 1.37 -11.33
C LEU A 65 -1.10 -0.10 -11.44
N ASP A 66 -0.55 -0.50 -12.59
CA ASP A 66 -0.11 -1.88 -12.80
C ASP A 66 1.04 -2.24 -11.85
N CYS A 67 1.99 -1.32 -11.64
CA CYS A 67 3.06 -1.45 -10.66
C CYS A 67 2.49 -1.66 -9.25
N GLU A 68 1.51 -0.85 -8.84
CA GLU A 68 0.88 -0.98 -7.52
C GLU A 68 0.16 -2.32 -7.34
N VAL A 69 -0.52 -2.80 -8.39
CA VAL A 69 -1.14 -4.15 -8.40
C VAL A 69 -0.07 -5.24 -8.22
N TYR A 70 1.08 -5.12 -8.88
CA TYR A 70 2.20 -6.05 -8.72
C TYR A 70 2.79 -6.00 -7.32
N CYS A 71 3.07 -4.81 -6.78
CA CYS A 71 3.56 -4.61 -5.42
C CYS A 71 2.60 -5.22 -4.39
N TYR A 72 1.31 -4.99 -4.54
CA TYR A 72 0.29 -5.57 -3.67
C TYR A 72 0.25 -7.10 -3.74
N ALA A 73 0.33 -7.67 -4.95
CA ALA A 73 0.40 -9.12 -5.13
C ALA A 73 1.67 -9.72 -4.50
N ALA A 74 2.82 -9.06 -4.67
CA ALA A 74 4.09 -9.46 -4.08
C ALA A 74 4.03 -9.41 -2.54
N ALA A 75 3.46 -8.36 -1.96
CA ALA A 75 3.26 -8.21 -0.52
C ALA A 75 2.43 -9.36 0.08
N ILE A 76 1.32 -9.72 -0.58
CA ILE A 76 0.50 -10.87 -0.19
C ILE A 76 1.28 -12.17 -0.29
N ARG A 77 2.05 -12.35 -1.36
CA ARG A 77 2.85 -13.56 -1.58
C ARG A 77 3.94 -13.70 -0.52
N ALA A 78 4.59 -12.60 -0.13
CA ALA A 78 5.55 -12.52 0.96
C ALA A 78 4.90 -12.75 2.35
N GLY A 79 3.57 -12.75 2.43
CA GLY A 79 2.83 -13.01 3.67
C GLY A 79 2.67 -11.79 4.57
N LEU A 80 2.91 -10.58 4.07
CA LEU A 80 2.80 -9.33 4.85
C LEU A 80 1.41 -9.16 5.47
N GLY A 81 0.35 -9.59 4.79
CA GLY A 81 -1.02 -9.55 5.33
C GLY A 81 -1.29 -10.49 6.51
N ARG A 82 -0.37 -11.42 6.82
CA ARG A 82 -0.45 -12.34 7.98
C ARG A 82 0.50 -11.94 9.10
N LEU A 83 1.31 -10.89 8.91
CA LEU A 83 2.24 -10.44 9.94
C LEU A 83 1.50 -9.69 11.04
N ASN A 84 1.88 -9.97 12.28
CA ASN A 84 1.49 -9.14 13.40
C ASN A 84 2.50 -8.01 13.54
N PHE A 85 2.18 -6.85 12.96
CA PHE A 85 3.06 -5.68 12.97
C PHE A 85 3.41 -5.23 14.38
N LYS A 86 2.52 -5.41 15.36
CA LYS A 86 2.81 -5.08 16.76
C LYS A 86 3.90 -5.97 17.35
N THR A 87 3.89 -7.26 16.99
CA THR A 87 4.97 -8.17 17.40
C THR A 87 6.29 -7.77 16.76
N VAL A 88 6.28 -7.45 15.46
CA VAL A 88 7.48 -7.04 14.73
C VAL A 88 8.05 -5.72 15.27
N GLU A 89 7.20 -4.75 15.55
CA GLU A 89 7.56 -3.45 16.15
C GLU A 89 8.22 -3.66 17.53
N ASN A 90 7.59 -4.43 18.41
CA ASN A 90 8.16 -4.75 19.73
C ASN A 90 9.54 -5.44 19.62
N GLU A 91 9.73 -6.34 18.66
CA GLU A 91 11.01 -7.03 18.45
C GLU A 91 12.10 -6.07 17.92
N ILE A 92 11.74 -5.12 17.06
CA ILE A 92 12.65 -4.10 16.56
C ILE A 92 13.05 -3.15 17.70
N ASP A 93 12.08 -2.65 18.47
CA ASP A 93 12.35 -1.76 19.60
C ASP A 93 13.24 -2.42 20.64
N GLN A 94 12.99 -3.69 20.98
CA GLN A 94 13.87 -4.45 21.88
C GLN A 94 15.29 -4.57 21.33
N ARG A 95 15.47 -4.77 20.02
CA ARG A 95 16.81 -4.83 19.41
C ARG A 95 17.50 -3.47 19.39
N LEU A 96 16.77 -2.37 19.21
CA LEU A 96 17.31 -1.02 19.27
C LEU A 96 17.79 -0.69 20.69
N VAL A 97 16.98 -0.99 21.72
CA VAL A 97 17.38 -0.83 23.13
C VAL A 97 18.65 -1.61 23.46
N LEU A 98 18.73 -2.87 23.01
CA LEU A 98 19.93 -3.70 23.21
C LEU A 98 21.18 -3.19 22.46
N GLN A 99 21.00 -2.43 21.37
CA GLN A 99 22.10 -1.79 20.64
C GLN A 99 22.54 -0.47 21.28
N GLU A 100 21.62 0.27 21.92
CA GLU A 100 21.95 1.48 22.68
C GLU A 100 22.73 1.17 23.96
N ASP A 101 22.44 0.04 24.63
CA ASP A 101 23.20 -0.44 25.80
C ASP A 101 24.64 -0.91 25.46
N GLY A 102 25.01 -0.96 24.17
CA GLY A 102 26.35 -1.32 23.69
C GLY A 102 27.36 -0.15 23.61
N ARG A 103 26.96 1.09 23.94
CA ARG A 103 27.84 2.28 24.01
C ARG A 103 28.15 2.64 25.48
N TYR A 104 29.28 2.17 26.01
CA TYR A 104 29.79 2.47 27.38
C TYR A 104 30.16 3.96 27.61
N PRO A 105 30.53 4.41 28.84
CA PRO A 105 29.70 4.67 30.02
C PRO A 105 29.75 6.17 30.39
N THR A 106 28.63 6.82 30.68
CA THR A 106 28.69 8.20 31.23
C THR A 106 29.04 8.16 32.71
N GLU A 107 30.20 8.73 33.03
CA GLU A 107 30.76 8.97 34.36
C GLU A 107 29.70 9.40 35.38
N GLN A 108 29.74 8.79 36.57
CA GLN A 108 28.94 9.24 37.72
C GLN A 108 29.66 10.42 38.41
N PRO A 109 29.01 11.57 38.66
CA PRO A 109 29.64 12.68 39.36
C PRO A 109 29.80 12.38 40.86
N LYS A 110 30.90 12.91 41.43
CA LYS A 110 31.35 12.80 42.83
C LYS A 110 30.36 13.34 43.86
#